data_AF-A0A523G7N1-F1
#
_entry.id   AF-A0A523G7N1-F1
#
_cell.length_a   1.000
_cell.length_b   1.000
_cell.length_c   1.000
_cell.angle_alpha   90.00
_cell.angle_beta   90.00
_cell.angle_gamma   90.00
#
_symmetry.space_group_name_H-M   'P 1'
#
loop_
_entity.id
_entity.type
_entity.pdbx_description
1 polymer ?
#
loop_
_entity_poly.entity_id
_entity_poly.type
_entity_poly.pdbx_seq_one_letter_code
_entity_poly.pdbx_strand_id
1 'polypeptide(L)'
;MTTARTPYQELESRFERLSKIGEAAGILQWDMATNMPTGGAVARAGQLSVLKVLRHEILCHPALADFLDAATADRGLDAWQRANLAAMARRRARAVAVDADLV
;
A
#
# COMPACT_ATOMS: atom_id res chain seq x y z
N MET A 1 -10.77 -16.53 21.72
CA MET A 1 -9.33 -16.68 21.42
C MET A 1 -9.09 -16.01 20.08
N THR A 2 -8.43 -14.85 20.06
CA THR A 2 -8.07 -14.19 18.80
C THR A 2 -6.87 -14.93 18.24
N THR A 3 -7.07 -15.73 17.19
CA THR A 3 -5.96 -16.44 16.53
C THR A 3 -4.95 -15.41 16.02
N ALA A 4 -3.67 -15.58 16.38
CA ALA A 4 -2.61 -14.73 15.86
C ALA A 4 -2.56 -14.87 14.32
N ARG A 5 -2.49 -13.74 13.60
CA ARG A 5 -2.42 -13.75 12.13
C ARG A 5 -1.09 -14.32 11.66
N THR A 6 -1.12 -15.07 10.56
CA THR A 6 0.10 -15.53 9.89
C THR A 6 0.82 -14.36 9.21
N PRO A 7 2.13 -14.47 8.89
CA PRO A 7 2.84 -13.44 8.13
C PRO A 7 2.15 -13.06 6.82
N TYR A 8 1.59 -14.05 6.11
CA TYR A 8 0.81 -13.80 4.90
C TYR A 8 -0.46 -12.99 5.16
N GLN A 9 -1.21 -13.31 6.21
CA GLN A 9 -2.41 -12.55 6.61
C GLN A 9 -2.07 -11.12 7.08
N GLU A 10 -0.90 -10.92 7.69
CA GLU A 10 -0.38 -9.60 8.04
C GLU A 10 -0.04 -8.77 6.78
N LEU A 11 0.46 -9.41 5.71
CA LEU A 11 0.66 -8.78 4.42
C LEU A 11 -0.67 -8.44 3.74
N GLU A 12 -1.60 -9.38 3.66
CA GLU A 12 -2.93 -9.16 3.08
C GLU A 12 -3.63 -7.96 3.71
N SER A 13 -3.66 -7.90 5.05
CA SER A 13 -4.28 -6.78 5.77
C SER A 13 -3.64 -5.42 5.44
N ARG A 14 -2.31 -5.37 5.27
CA ARG A 14 -1.61 -4.13 4.91
C ARG A 14 -1.85 -3.76 3.45
N PHE A 15 -1.86 -4.73 2.54
CA PHE A 15 -2.13 -4.49 1.13
C PHE A 15 -3.60 -4.15 0.85
N GLU A 16 -4.53 -4.67 1.65
CA GLU A 16 -5.92 -4.23 1.65
C GLU A 16 -6.02 -2.75 2.02
N ARG A 17 -5.36 -2.33 3.11
CA ARG A 17 -5.29 -0.92 3.50
C ARG A 17 -4.68 -0.05 2.40
N LEU A 18 -3.60 -0.49 1.77
CA LEU A 18 -2.99 0.21 0.62
C LEU A 18 -3.95 0.36 -0.55
N SER A 19 -4.77 -0.66 -0.83
CA SER A 19 -5.81 -0.63 -1.86
C SER A 19 -6.89 0.40 -1.52
N LYS A 20 -7.38 0.43 -0.27
CA LYS A 20 -8.37 1.42 0.18
C LYS A 20 -7.87 2.87 0.09
N ILE A 21 -6.61 3.11 0.44
CA ILE A 21 -6.01 4.44 0.26
C ILE A 21 -5.89 4.79 -1.23
N GLY A 22 -5.55 3.82 -2.08
CA GLY A 22 -5.51 3.99 -3.53
C GLY A 22 -6.88 4.32 -4.14
N GLU A 23 -7.92 3.60 -3.72
CA GLU A 23 -9.31 3.86 -4.11
C GLU A 23 -9.74 5.29 -3.74
N ALA A 24 -9.48 5.72 -2.50
CA ALA A 24 -9.78 7.07 -2.04
C ALA A 24 -9.02 8.15 -2.86
N ALA A 25 -7.74 7.93 -3.13
CA ALA A 25 -6.97 8.83 -3.99
C ALA A 25 -7.53 8.90 -5.42
N GLY A 26 -7.99 7.78 -5.97
CA GLY A 26 -8.63 7.73 -7.29
C GLY A 26 -9.93 8.55 -7.34
N ILE A 27 -10.79 8.44 -6.33
CA ILE A 27 -12.02 9.24 -6.23
C ILE A 27 -11.69 10.74 -6.14
N LEU A 28 -10.70 11.12 -5.33
CA LEU A 28 -10.29 12.52 -5.20
C LEU A 28 -9.70 13.09 -6.50
N GLN A 29 -8.96 12.27 -7.26
CA GLN A 29 -8.46 12.65 -8.58
C GLN A 29 -9.59 12.82 -9.59
N TRP A 30 -10.55 11.89 -9.62
CA TRP A 30 -11.71 12.01 -10.49
C TRP A 30 -12.50 13.28 -10.17
N ASP A 31 -12.80 13.54 -8.90
CA ASP A 31 -13.52 14.75 -8.49
C ASP A 31 -12.75 16.03 -8.86
N MET A 32 -11.42 16.02 -8.75
CA MET A 32 -10.56 17.14 -9.14
C MET A 32 -10.69 17.47 -10.63
N ALA A 33 -10.88 16.44 -11.46
CA ALA A 33 -10.96 16.58 -12.90
C ALA A 33 -12.38 16.92 -13.41
N THR A 34 -13.42 16.61 -12.64
CA THR A 34 -14.82 16.71 -13.12
C THR A 34 -15.67 17.73 -12.38
N ASN A 35 -15.58 17.80 -11.05
CA ASN A 35 -16.55 18.51 -10.21
C ASN A 35 -15.94 19.60 -9.31
N MET A 36 -14.62 19.61 -9.12
CA MET A 36 -13.98 20.48 -8.14
C MET A 36 -14.21 21.97 -8.46
N PRO A 37 -14.72 22.76 -7.51
CA PRO A 37 -14.94 24.19 -7.72
C PRO A 37 -13.61 24.94 -7.83
N THR A 38 -13.64 26.08 -8.52
CA THR A 38 -12.51 27.02 -8.59
C THR A 38 -12.04 27.40 -7.18
N GLY A 39 -10.73 27.34 -6.95
CA GLY A 39 -10.12 27.59 -5.62
C GLY A 39 -9.90 26.34 -4.76
N GLY A 40 -10.43 25.17 -5.14
CA GLY A 40 -10.25 23.91 -4.39
C GLY A 40 -8.89 23.21 -4.58
N ALA A 41 -8.08 23.67 -5.54
CA ALA A 41 -6.89 22.96 -6.00
C ALA A 41 -5.84 22.73 -4.89
N VAL A 42 -5.58 23.72 -4.04
CA VAL A 42 -4.58 23.62 -2.97
C VAL A 42 -4.99 22.57 -1.93
N ALA A 43 -6.24 22.63 -1.46
CA ALA A 43 -6.76 21.67 -0.50
C ALA A 43 -6.76 20.24 -1.08
N ARG A 44 -7.16 20.09 -2.36
CA ARG A 44 -7.17 18.79 -3.05
C ARG A 44 -5.77 18.22 -3.23
N ALA A 45 -4.80 19.06 -3.64
CA ALA A 45 -3.41 18.65 -3.76
C ALA A 45 -2.84 18.19 -2.41
N GLY A 46 -3.16 18.90 -1.32
CA GLY A 46 -2.78 18.51 0.04
C GLY A 46 -3.35 17.15 0.45
N GLN A 47 -4.64 16.90 0.21
CA GLN A 47 -5.27 15.59 0.48
C GLN A 47 -4.56 14.46 -0.28
N LEU A 48 -4.32 14.64 -1.58
CA LEU A 48 -3.64 13.63 -2.40
C LEU A 48 -2.20 13.40 -1.96
N SER A 49 -1.48 14.45 -1.55
CA SER A 49 -0.12 14.35 -1.03
C SER A 49 -0.07 13.50 0.25
N VAL A 50 -0.95 13.77 1.22
CA VAL A 50 -1.04 12.99 2.46
C VAL A 50 -1.32 11.51 2.17
N LEU A 51 -2.26 11.21 1.27
CA LEU A 51 -2.55 9.81 0.91
C LEU A 51 -1.37 9.11 0.21
N LYS A 52 -0.58 9.83 -0.58
CA LYS A 52 0.64 9.29 -1.20
C LYS A 52 1.70 8.96 -0.16
N VAL A 53 1.96 9.88 0.78
CA VAL A 53 2.92 9.68 1.87
C VAL A 53 2.52 8.47 2.72
N LEU A 54 1.25 8.39 3.16
CA LEU A 54 0.76 7.25 3.92
C LEU A 54 0.94 5.91 3.19
N ARG A 55 0.72 5.87 1.87
CA ARG A 55 0.98 4.67 1.06
C ARG A 55 2.46 4.31 1.02
N HIS A 56 3.33 5.30 0.87
CA HIS A 56 4.77 5.10 0.84
C HIS A 56 5.28 4.59 2.19
N GLU A 57 4.87 5.21 3.31
CA GLU A 57 5.22 4.78 4.67
C GLU A 57 4.83 3.32 4.94
N ILE A 58 3.61 2.91 4.56
CA ILE A 58 3.17 1.52 4.73
C ILE A 58 4.03 0.55 3.93
N LEU A 59 4.41 0.91 2.69
CA LEU A 59 5.26 0.07 1.83
C LEU A 59 6.71 0.00 2.33
N CYS A 60 7.23 1.08 2.88
CA CYS A 60 8.61 1.18 3.37
C CYS A 60 8.78 0.70 4.82
N HIS A 61 7.68 0.45 5.54
CA HIS A 61 7.73 -0.02 6.92
C HIS A 61 8.62 -1.27 7.06
N PRO A 62 9.60 -1.30 7.99
CA PRO A 62 10.57 -2.40 8.13
C PRO A 62 9.92 -3.78 8.31
N ALA A 63 8.89 -3.87 9.15
CA ALA A 63 8.14 -5.12 9.38
C ALA A 63 7.56 -5.75 8.09
N LEU A 64 7.37 -4.98 7.02
CA LEU A 64 6.91 -5.52 5.75
C LEU A 64 7.97 -6.43 5.11
N ALA A 65 9.27 -6.17 5.31
CA ALA A 65 10.33 -7.10 4.93
C ALA A 65 10.23 -8.40 5.72
N ASP A 66 10.12 -8.30 7.04
CA ASP A 66 10.07 -9.46 7.93
C ASP A 66 8.89 -10.38 7.58
N PHE A 67 7.71 -9.81 7.28
CA PHE A 67 6.56 -10.61 6.84
C PHE A 67 6.74 -11.21 5.45
N LEU A 68 7.37 -10.50 4.51
CA LEU A 68 7.66 -11.03 3.16
C LEU A 68 8.62 -12.22 3.24
N ASP A 69 9.68 -12.10 4.05
CA ASP A 69 10.67 -13.16 4.22
C ASP A 69 10.06 -14.38 4.91
N ALA A 70 9.32 -14.16 5.99
CA ALA A 70 8.62 -15.23 6.71
C ALA A 70 7.55 -15.92 5.84
N ALA A 71 6.76 -15.17 5.07
CA ALA A 71 5.77 -15.74 4.17
C ALA A 71 6.41 -16.46 2.97
N THR A 72 7.59 -16.04 2.52
CA THR A 72 8.33 -16.73 1.45
C THR A 72 8.82 -18.10 1.88
N ALA A 73 9.14 -18.27 3.18
CA ALA A 73 9.53 -19.56 3.75
C ALA A 73 8.35 -20.52 3.96
N ASP A 74 7.10 -20.04 3.90
CA ASP A 74 5.90 -20.84 4.15
C ASP A 74 5.55 -21.73 2.95
N ARG A 75 5.68 -23.06 3.14
CA ARG A 75 5.33 -24.07 2.13
C ARG A 75 3.84 -24.38 2.06
N GLY A 76 3.04 -23.87 3.01
CA GLY A 76 1.60 -24.05 3.08
C GLY A 76 0.79 -23.11 2.19
N LEU A 77 1.42 -22.08 1.60
CA LEU A 77 0.71 -21.17 0.70
C LEU A 77 0.23 -21.88 -0.56
N ASP A 78 -0.92 -21.48 -1.09
CA ASP A 78 -1.40 -21.96 -2.38
C ASP A 78 -0.73 -21.22 -3.57
N ALA A 79 -1.07 -21.61 -4.80
CA ALA A 79 -0.48 -21.01 -6.00
C ALA A 79 -0.83 -19.52 -6.18
N TRP A 80 -2.06 -19.13 -5.81
CA TRP A 80 -2.51 -17.75 -5.88
C TRP A 80 -1.80 -16.89 -4.84
N GLN A 81 -1.69 -17.40 -3.61
CA GLN A 81 -1.04 -16.72 -2.50
C GLN A 81 0.44 -16.47 -2.80
N ARG A 82 1.15 -17.45 -3.39
CA ARG A 82 2.53 -17.26 -3.86
C ARG A 82 2.67 -16.20 -4.95
N ALA A 83 1.76 -16.19 -5.93
CA ALA A 83 1.76 -15.17 -6.99
C ALA A 83 1.50 -13.77 -6.42
N ASN A 84 0.57 -13.66 -5.48
CA ASN A 84 0.26 -12.43 -4.77
C ASN A 84 1.46 -11.96 -3.93
N LEU A 85 2.12 -12.87 -3.20
CA LEU A 85 3.34 -12.59 -2.43
C LEU A 85 4.46 -12.02 -3.32
N ALA A 86 4.67 -12.61 -4.50
CA ALA A 86 5.64 -12.10 -5.47
C ALA A 86 5.27 -10.69 -5.98
N ALA A 87 3.97 -10.40 -6.17
CA ALA A 87 3.50 -9.06 -6.54
C ALA A 87 3.72 -8.04 -5.41
N MET A 88 3.45 -8.43 -4.16
CA MET A 88 3.70 -7.62 -2.97
C MET A 88 5.19 -7.27 -2.84
N ALA A 89 6.07 -8.27 -2.99
CA ALA A 89 7.52 -8.08 -2.94
C ALA A 89 8.02 -7.11 -4.01
N ARG A 90 7.56 -7.27 -5.27
CA ARG A 90 7.90 -6.33 -6.37
C ARG A 90 7.45 -4.90 -6.07
N ARG A 91 6.25 -4.73 -5.50
CA ARG A 91 5.70 -3.42 -5.17
C ARG A 91 6.47 -2.75 -4.03
N ARG A 92 6.87 -3.52 -3.01
CA ARG A 92 7.76 -3.03 -1.94
C ARG A 92 9.13 -2.63 -2.50
N ALA A 93 9.76 -3.51 -3.29
CA ALA A 93 11.09 -3.26 -3.86
C ALA A 93 11.14 -1.94 -4.65
N ARG A 94 10.10 -1.65 -5.44
CA ARG A 94 9.98 -0.35 -6.13
C ARG A 94 9.83 0.83 -5.17
N ALA A 95 9.07 0.67 -4.09
CA ALA A 95 8.81 1.75 -3.14
C ALA A 95 10.07 2.13 -2.35
N VAL A 96 10.84 1.14 -1.88
CA VAL A 96 12.07 1.37 -1.09
C VAL A 96 13.28 1.80 -1.94
N ALA A 97 13.17 1.74 -3.27
CA ALA A 97 14.24 2.16 -4.18
C ALA A 97 14.32 3.69 -4.35
N VAL A 98 13.35 4.42 -3.81
CA VAL A 98 13.27 5.89 -3.87
C VAL A 98 13.24 6.41 -2.44
N ASP A 99 14.06 7.42 -2.13
CA ASP A 99 14.04 8.08 -0.83
C ASP A 99 12.67 8.75 -0.60
N ALA A 100 12.20 8.75 0.64
CA ALA A 100 10.91 9.32 1.01
C ALA A 100 10.83 10.82 0.67
N ASP A 101 11.95 11.55 0.72
CA ASP A 101 12.05 12.97 0.36
C ASP A 101 11.86 13.24 -1.15
N LEU A 102 11.85 12.19 -1.98
CA LEU A 102 11.74 12.27 -3.44
C LEU A 102 10.37 11.81 -3.99
N VAL A 103 9.37 11.58 -3.12
CA VAL A 103 8.06 10.98 -3.46
C VAL A 103 6.88 11.93 -3.31
#